data_AF-A0A356T7C8-F1
#
_entry.id   AF-A0A356T7C8-F1
#
_cell.length_a   1.000
_cell.length_b   1.000
_cell.length_c   1.000
_cell.angle_alpha   90.00
_cell.angle_beta   90.00
_cell.angle_gamma   90.00
#
_symmetry.space_group_name_H-M   'P 1'
#
loop_
_entity.id
_entity.type
_entity.pdbx_description
1 polymer ?
#
loop_
_entity_poly.entity_id
_entity_poly.type
_entity_poly.pdbx_seq_one_letter_code
_entity_poly.pdbx_strand_id
1 'polypeptide(L)'
;MRGVQFTVGGHTYGPVHYARVADAFLDRRILVARLDGGGPKSPSAFYSFTETERTDYDTLYVRRGASLTRMITQALVVHECTHAIQDMRGRPMNVIESEVAAYTAQALFLARLGTTWADVSVRARIEDREAPRSPRNPRVDAIIAAADRVGQRLA
;
A
#
# COMPACT_ATOMS: atom_id res chain seq x y z
N MET A 1 17.14 4.28 2.09
CA MET A 1 16.55 5.19 1.09
C MET A 1 17.22 6.56 1.17
N ARG A 2 18.09 6.92 0.21
CA ARG A 2 18.32 8.33 -0.18
C ARG A 2 17.35 8.58 -1.36
N GLY A 3 16.37 9.47 -1.35
CA GLY A 3 15.84 10.37 -0.33
C GLY A 3 14.64 11.10 -0.92
N VAL A 4 13.58 10.37 -1.30
CA VAL A 4 12.35 10.98 -1.83
C VAL A 4 11.40 11.23 -0.68
N GLN A 5 10.93 12.47 -0.57
CA GLN A 5 9.89 12.90 0.35
C GLN A 5 8.75 13.52 -0.45
N PHE A 6 7.53 13.37 0.04
CA PHE A 6 6.35 13.98 -0.57
C PHE A 6 5.37 14.41 0.51
N THR A 7 4.48 15.35 0.18
CA THR A 7 3.48 15.87 1.13
C THR A 7 2.08 15.77 0.53
N VAL A 8 1.13 15.26 1.32
CA VAL A 8 -0.31 15.21 0.98
C VAL A 8 -1.10 15.65 2.21
N GLY A 9 -2.10 16.52 2.04
CA GLY A 9 -2.95 16.99 3.15
C GLY A 9 -2.18 17.67 4.29
N GLY A 10 -0.98 18.23 4.04
CA GLY A 10 -0.12 18.81 5.08
C GLY A 10 0.76 17.79 5.83
N HIS A 11 0.74 16.51 5.43
CA HIS A 11 1.54 15.45 6.03
C HIS A 11 2.69 15.03 5.11
N THR A 12 3.92 15.09 5.60
CA THR A 12 5.13 14.73 4.84
C THR A 12 5.51 13.28 5.05
N TYR A 13 5.71 12.52 3.98
CA TYR A 13 6.13 11.12 4.00
C TYR A 13 7.56 11.01 3.48
N GLY A 14 8.29 9.99 3.93
CA GLY A 14 9.70 9.85 3.57
C GLY A 14 10.42 8.74 4.33
N PRO A 15 11.72 8.53 4.06
CA PRO A 15 12.49 7.39 4.57
C PRO A 15 12.39 7.17 6.08
N VAL A 16 12.46 8.24 6.87
CA VAL A 16 12.38 8.17 8.33
C VAL A 16 11.03 7.65 8.83
N HIS A 17 9.94 7.92 8.10
CA HIS A 17 8.60 7.47 8.48
C HIS A 17 8.42 5.97 8.21
N TYR A 18 8.88 5.50 7.06
CA TYR A 18 8.86 4.06 6.75
C TYR A 18 9.82 3.26 7.66
N ALA A 19 10.94 3.85 8.08
CA ALA A 19 11.81 3.24 9.08
C ALA A 19 11.07 3.01 10.41
N ARG A 20 10.27 3.99 10.87
CA ARG A 20 9.45 3.83 12.08
C ARG A 20 8.40 2.73 11.98
N VAL A 21 7.81 2.53 10.81
CA VAL A 21 6.90 1.39 10.57
C VAL A 21 7.67 0.07 10.62
N ALA A 22 8.87 0.01 10.04
CA ALA A 22 9.74 -1.16 10.14
C ALA A 22 10.09 -1.47 11.61
N ASP A 23 10.43 -0.46 12.40
CA ASP A 23 10.66 -0.60 13.84
C ASP A 23 9.39 -1.10 14.55
N ALA A 24 8.20 -0.59 14.19
CA ALA A 24 6.93 -1.05 14.76
C ALA A 24 6.61 -2.53 14.45
N PHE A 25 7.01 -3.04 13.28
CA PHE A 25 6.94 -4.47 13.00
C PHE A 25 7.92 -5.28 13.87
N LEU A 26 9.16 -4.80 14.04
CA LEU A 26 10.18 -5.47 14.85
C LEU A 26 9.79 -5.51 16.33
N ASP A 27 9.20 -4.42 16.83
CA ASP A 27 8.71 -4.27 18.20
C ASP A 27 7.38 -5.00 18.46
N ARG A 28 6.78 -5.61 17.43
CA ARG A 28 5.44 -6.24 17.46
C ARG A 28 4.31 -5.27 17.86
N ARG A 29 4.49 -3.98 17.63
CA ARG A 29 3.43 -2.98 17.74
C ARG A 29 2.47 -3.05 16.56
N ILE A 30 2.99 -3.40 15.38
CA ILE A 30 2.20 -3.82 14.22
C ILE A 30 2.48 -5.29 13.95
N LEU A 31 1.43 -6.12 13.89
CA LEU A 31 1.56 -7.54 13.56
C LEU A 31 1.49 -7.76 12.05
N VAL A 32 2.09 -8.84 11.57
CA VAL A 32 1.92 -9.32 10.19
C VAL A 32 1.18 -10.64 10.22
N ALA A 33 -0.02 -10.66 9.65
CA ALA A 33 -0.87 -11.84 9.62
C ALA A 33 -1.10 -12.32 8.19
N ARG A 34 -1.25 -13.63 8.01
CA ARG A 34 -1.67 -14.22 6.74
C ARG A 34 -3.16 -14.51 6.77
N LEU A 35 -3.87 -14.14 5.71
CA LEU A 35 -5.30 -14.45 5.58
C LEU A 35 -5.52 -15.73 4.78
N ASP A 36 -6.30 -16.64 5.38
CA ASP A 36 -6.85 -17.82 4.74
C ASP A 36 -8.14 -17.48 3.98
N GLY A 37 -8.05 -17.47 2.65
CA GLY A 37 -9.14 -17.78 1.71
C GLY A 37 -10.41 -16.90 1.69
N GLY A 38 -10.61 -16.20 0.58
CA GLY A 38 -11.89 -15.56 0.24
C GLY A 38 -12.00 -15.09 -1.22
N GLY A 39 -11.69 -15.95 -2.21
CA GLY A 39 -12.03 -15.73 -3.62
C GLY A 39 -11.43 -14.49 -4.32
N PRO A 40 -11.89 -14.16 -5.55
CA PRO A 40 -11.34 -13.08 -6.37
C PRO A 40 -11.61 -11.64 -5.86
N LYS A 41 -11.73 -11.36 -4.56
CA LYS A 41 -12.22 -10.03 -4.12
C LYS A 41 -11.41 -9.25 -3.08
N SER A 42 -10.35 -9.80 -2.49
CA SER A 42 -9.50 -9.04 -1.55
C SER A 42 -8.16 -8.59 -2.16
N PRO A 43 -7.66 -7.39 -1.81
CA PRO A 43 -6.33 -6.94 -2.22
C PRO A 43 -5.26 -7.90 -1.67
N SER A 44 -4.10 -7.99 -2.33
CA SER A 44 -3.03 -8.93 -1.94
C SER A 44 -2.41 -8.59 -0.58
N ALA A 45 -2.61 -7.37 -0.09
CA ALA A 45 -2.36 -6.92 1.28
C ALA A 45 -3.39 -5.86 1.68
N PHE A 46 -3.68 -5.69 2.97
CA PHE A 46 -4.36 -4.53 3.53
C PHE A 46 -3.89 -4.25 4.96
N TYR A 47 -3.88 -3.00 5.39
CA TYR A 47 -3.68 -2.60 6.77
C TYR A 47 -5.01 -2.43 7.49
N SER A 48 -5.12 -3.00 8.69
CA SER A 48 -6.23 -2.73 9.60
C SER A 48 -5.67 -2.12 10.88
N PHE A 49 -6.22 -0.98 11.26
CA PHE A 49 -6.04 -0.39 12.58
C PHE A 49 -7.30 -0.62 13.41
N THR A 50 -7.13 -0.69 14.72
CA THR A 50 -8.24 -1.00 15.63
C THR A 50 -8.97 0.27 16.09
N GLU A 51 -10.18 0.50 15.59
CA GLU A 51 -11.15 1.41 16.24
C GLU A 51 -12.34 0.67 16.89
N THR A 52 -12.59 -0.59 16.54
CA THR A 52 -13.70 -1.36 17.12
C THR A 52 -13.29 -2.81 17.39
N GLU A 53 -13.56 -3.24 18.62
CA GLU A 53 -13.40 -4.54 19.27
C GLU A 53 -12.79 -5.73 18.46
N ARG A 54 -11.73 -6.30 19.08
CA ARG A 54 -11.36 -7.73 19.09
C ARG A 54 -10.19 -8.23 18.24
N THR A 55 -9.16 -7.42 18.07
CA THR A 55 -7.74 -7.86 18.11
C THR A 55 -6.87 -6.67 18.55
N ASP A 56 -6.18 -6.74 19.69
CA ASP A 56 -5.51 -5.60 20.36
C ASP A 56 -4.30 -4.98 19.62
N TYR A 57 -4.14 -5.21 18.32
CA TYR A 57 -2.96 -4.81 17.56
C TYR A 57 -3.30 -4.36 16.14
N ASP A 58 -2.67 -3.26 15.73
CA ASP A 58 -2.58 -2.85 14.34
C ASP A 58 -1.94 -3.99 13.53
N THR A 59 -2.55 -4.34 12.39
CA THR A 59 -2.15 -5.55 11.67
C THR A 59 -2.07 -5.29 10.17
N LEU A 60 -0.91 -5.60 9.59
CA LEU A 60 -0.75 -5.75 8.14
C LEU A 60 -1.12 -7.17 7.75
N TYR A 61 -2.22 -7.31 7.02
CA TYR A 61 -2.64 -8.58 6.45
C TYR A 61 -2.03 -8.78 5.06
N VAL A 62 -1.46 -9.96 4.82
CA VAL A 62 -0.96 -10.38 3.50
C VAL A 62 -1.70 -11.65 3.08
N ARG A 63 -2.19 -11.69 1.83
CA ARG A 63 -2.93 -12.85 1.32
C ARG A 63 -2.05 -14.11 1.34
N ARG A 64 -2.60 -15.26 1.77
CA ARG A 64 -1.89 -16.54 1.67
C ARG A 64 -1.55 -16.86 0.21
N GLY A 65 -0.28 -17.20 -0.04
CA GLY A 65 0.25 -17.44 -1.38
C GLY A 65 0.73 -16.17 -2.12
N ALA A 66 0.52 -14.97 -1.56
CA ALA A 66 1.20 -13.79 -2.06
C ALA A 66 2.70 -13.93 -1.82
N SER A 67 3.50 -13.69 -2.86
CA SER A 67 4.95 -13.69 -2.73
C SER A 67 5.45 -12.27 -2.54
N LEU A 68 6.19 -12.04 -1.46
CA LEU A 68 6.93 -10.78 -1.25
C LEU A 68 8.03 -10.57 -2.29
N THR A 69 8.32 -11.54 -3.16
CA THR A 69 9.21 -11.35 -4.32
C THR A 69 8.49 -10.75 -5.52
N ARG A 70 7.15 -10.76 -5.57
CA ARG A 70 6.38 -10.14 -6.66
C ARG A 70 6.27 -8.64 -6.40
N MET A 71 6.64 -7.84 -7.40
CA MET A 71 6.59 -6.37 -7.32
C MET A 71 5.20 -5.84 -6.96
N ILE A 72 4.12 -6.47 -7.44
CA ILE A 72 2.76 -6.05 -7.11
C ILE A 72 2.47 -6.17 -5.60
N THR A 73 2.97 -7.23 -4.96
CA THR A 73 2.82 -7.41 -3.51
C THR A 73 3.68 -6.41 -2.74
N GLN A 74 4.91 -6.17 -3.18
CA GLN A 74 5.78 -5.17 -2.56
C GLN A 74 5.18 -3.76 -2.65
N ALA A 75 4.63 -3.39 -3.80
CA ALA A 75 3.97 -2.10 -4.02
C ALA A 75 2.74 -1.93 -3.12
N LEU A 76 1.93 -2.98 -2.98
CA LEU A 76 0.80 -2.97 -2.04
C LEU A 76 1.27 -2.88 -0.58
N VAL A 77 2.35 -3.56 -0.19
CA VAL A 77 2.90 -3.41 1.17
C VAL A 77 3.33 -1.96 1.43
N VAL A 78 3.94 -1.27 0.45
CA VAL A 78 4.28 0.16 0.57
C VAL A 78 3.02 1.03 0.72
N HIS A 79 1.97 0.73 -0.04
CA HIS A 79 0.66 1.40 0.09
C HIS A 79 0.14 1.27 1.52
N GLU A 80 0.05 0.03 2.03
CA GLU A 80 -0.48 -0.24 3.37
C GLU A 80 0.40 0.33 4.50
N CYS A 81 1.72 0.30 4.35
CA CYS A 81 2.62 0.96 5.30
C CYS A 81 2.39 2.49 5.36
N THR A 82 1.86 3.09 4.30
CA THR A 82 1.55 4.52 4.29
C THR A 82 0.34 4.84 5.17
N HIS A 83 -0.67 3.95 5.18
CA HIS A 83 -1.78 4.02 6.14
C HIS A 83 -1.30 3.83 7.58
N ALA A 84 -0.37 2.89 7.82
CA ALA A 84 0.25 2.71 9.13
C ALA A 84 1.02 3.95 9.61
N ILE A 85 1.74 4.65 8.72
CA ILE A 85 2.38 5.94 9.07
C ILE A 85 1.34 6.95 9.56
N GLN A 86 0.18 7.00 8.90
CA GLN A 86 -0.87 7.96 9.23
C GLN A 86 -1.51 7.66 10.58
N ASP A 87 -1.78 6.37 10.83
CA ASP A 87 -2.29 5.86 12.10
C ASP A 87 -1.32 6.15 13.27
N MET A 88 -0.03 5.82 13.11
CA MET A 88 1.01 6.11 14.09
C MET A 88 1.19 7.62 14.41
N ARG A 89 0.68 8.53 13.57
CA ARG A 89 0.71 9.98 13.85
C ARG A 89 -0.42 10.43 14.77
N GLY A 90 -1.48 9.64 14.92
CA GLY A 90 -2.68 9.99 15.69
C GLY A 90 -3.38 11.25 15.19
N ARG A 91 -3.19 11.62 13.92
CA ARG A 91 -3.78 12.82 13.31
C ARG A 91 -4.79 12.41 12.24
N PRO A 92 -6.05 12.85 12.36
CA PRO A 92 -7.07 12.50 11.38
C PRO A 92 -6.71 13.08 10.01
N MET A 93 -6.79 12.23 8.99
CA MET A 93 -6.75 12.60 7.59
C MET A 93 -8.01 12.02 6.95
N ASN A 94 -8.62 12.76 6.02
CA ASN A 94 -9.80 12.20 5.36
C ASN A 94 -9.41 11.02 4.47
N VAL A 95 -10.35 10.10 4.24
CA VAL A 95 -10.11 8.85 3.49
C VAL A 95 -9.48 9.11 2.12
N ILE A 96 -9.90 10.17 1.42
CA ILE A 96 -9.38 10.50 0.09
C ILE A 96 -7.90 10.90 0.16
N GLU A 97 -7.54 11.77 1.09
CA GLU A 97 -6.15 12.20 1.28
C GLU A 97 -5.25 11.03 1.73
N SER A 98 -5.77 10.14 2.58
CA SER A 98 -5.04 8.94 3.04
C SER A 98 -4.74 8.01 1.86
N GLU A 99 -5.75 7.72 1.04
CA GLU A 99 -5.60 6.93 -0.18
C GLU A 99 -4.64 7.60 -1.18
N VAL A 100 -4.75 8.92 -1.39
CA VAL A 100 -3.84 9.65 -2.29
C VAL A 100 -2.40 9.55 -1.81
N ALA A 101 -2.14 9.66 -0.50
CA ALA A 101 -0.81 9.46 0.06
C ALA A 101 -0.29 8.04 -0.20
N ALA A 102 -1.12 7.03 0.05
CA ALA A 102 -0.76 5.63 -0.12
C ALA A 102 -0.50 5.27 -1.60
N TYR A 103 -1.34 5.73 -2.53
CA TYR A 103 -1.09 5.57 -3.96
C TYR A 103 0.15 6.34 -4.41
N THR A 104 0.41 7.54 -3.88
CA THR A 104 1.62 8.31 -4.22
C THR A 104 2.88 7.55 -3.80
N ALA A 105 2.90 7.01 -2.59
CA ALA A 105 4.01 6.17 -2.12
C ALA A 105 4.22 4.93 -3.00
N GLN A 106 3.12 4.25 -3.35
CA GLN A 106 3.13 3.09 -4.24
C GLN A 106 3.74 3.44 -5.61
N ALA A 107 3.31 4.56 -6.19
CA ALA A 107 3.81 5.04 -7.47
C ALA A 107 5.29 5.40 -7.42
N LEU A 108 5.75 6.08 -6.36
CA LEU A 108 7.17 6.41 -6.16
C LEU A 108 8.04 5.17 -6.05
N PHE A 109 7.56 4.16 -5.32
CA PHE A 109 8.25 2.88 -5.22
C PHE A 109 8.41 2.21 -6.59
N LEU A 110 7.34 2.15 -7.39
CA LEU A 110 7.36 1.56 -8.73
C LEU A 110 8.22 2.35 -9.72
N ALA A 111 8.11 3.69 -9.71
CA ALA A 111 8.92 4.56 -10.54
C ALA A 111 10.41 4.37 -10.26
N ARG A 112 10.81 4.18 -8.98
CA ARG A 112 12.19 3.91 -8.60
C ARG A 112 12.73 2.57 -9.13
N LEU A 113 11.83 1.62 -9.40
CA LEU A 113 12.12 0.34 -10.04
C LEU A 113 12.00 0.40 -11.58
N GLY A 114 11.72 1.57 -12.16
CA GLY A 114 11.60 1.76 -13.61
C GLY A 114 10.31 1.17 -14.19
N THR A 115 9.22 1.11 -13.42
CA THR A 115 7.94 0.52 -13.83
C THR A 115 6.75 1.34 -13.34
N THR A 116 5.54 1.01 -13.80
CA THR A 116 4.28 1.63 -13.33
C THR A 116 3.34 0.61 -12.70
N TRP A 117 2.25 1.09 -12.07
CA TRP A 117 1.19 0.21 -11.59
C TRP A 117 0.51 -0.55 -12.73
N ALA A 118 0.32 0.10 -13.87
CA ALA A 118 -0.26 -0.52 -15.06
C ALA A 118 0.57 -1.72 -15.51
N ASP A 119 1.89 -1.58 -15.57
CA ASP A 119 2.80 -2.64 -16.01
C ASP A 119 2.80 -3.84 -15.05
N VAL A 120 2.94 -3.58 -13.75
CA VAL A 120 2.96 -4.67 -12.75
C VAL A 120 1.59 -5.34 -12.62
N SER A 121 0.50 -4.59 -12.81
CA SER A 121 -0.86 -5.14 -12.84
C SER A 121 -1.08 -6.04 -14.05
N VAL A 122 -0.60 -5.64 -15.24
CA VAL A 122 -0.70 -6.47 -16.45
C VAL A 122 0.12 -7.74 -16.31
N ARG A 123 1.36 -7.66 -15.82
CA ARG A 123 2.20 -8.85 -15.57
C ARG A 123 1.55 -9.79 -14.56
N ALA A 124 1.05 -9.25 -13.44
CA ALA A 124 0.34 -10.04 -12.45
C ALA A 124 -0.90 -10.73 -13.03
N ARG A 125 -1.65 -10.06 -13.94
CA ARG A 125 -2.80 -10.66 -14.62
C ARG A 125 -2.43 -11.80 -15.58
N ILE A 126 -1.28 -11.69 -16.25
CA ILE A 126 -0.78 -12.75 -17.13
C ILE A 126 -0.36 -13.97 -16.29
N GLU A 127 0.29 -13.73 -15.16
CA GLU A 127 0.70 -14.75 -14.20
C GLU A 127 -0.50 -15.39 -13.47
N ASP A 128 -1.54 -14.62 -13.16
CA ASP A 128 -2.73 -15.04 -12.39
C ASP A 128 -3.88 -15.58 -13.28
N ARG A 129 -3.62 -15.99 -14.52
CA ARG A 129 -4.56 -16.24 -15.64
C ARG A 129 -5.79 -17.16 -15.42
N GLU A 130 -6.15 -17.54 -14.21
CA GLU A 130 -7.32 -18.38 -13.90
C GLU A 130 -8.47 -17.72 -13.12
N ALA A 131 -8.37 -16.47 -12.62
CA ALA A 131 -9.46 -15.89 -11.81
C ALA A 131 -10.19 -14.71 -12.50
N PRO A 132 -11.49 -14.82 -12.81
CA PRO A 132 -12.27 -13.67 -13.25
C PRO A 132 -12.49 -12.69 -12.09
N ARG A 133 -12.42 -11.38 -12.37
CA ARG A 133 -12.66 -10.32 -11.37
C ARG A 133 -13.58 -9.22 -11.89
N SER A 134 -14.35 -8.68 -10.94
CA SER A 134 -15.38 -7.64 -11.11
C SER A 134 -14.87 -6.34 -11.75
N PRO A 135 -15.78 -5.52 -12.32
CA PRO A 135 -15.44 -4.25 -12.96
C PRO A 135 -14.70 -3.29 -12.01
N ARG A 136 -13.67 -2.63 -12.54
CA ARG A 136 -12.89 -1.63 -11.80
C ARG A 136 -13.74 -0.39 -11.50
N ASN A 137 -13.53 0.19 -10.31
CA ASN A 137 -14.13 1.47 -9.95
C ASN A 137 -13.35 2.61 -10.66
N PRO A 138 -13.97 3.38 -11.57
CA PRO A 138 -13.26 4.40 -12.35
C PRO A 138 -12.65 5.53 -11.51
N ARG A 139 -13.18 5.77 -10.29
CA ARG A 139 -12.57 6.73 -9.35
C ARG A 139 -11.22 6.25 -8.83
N VAL A 140 -11.11 4.95 -8.54
CA VAL A 140 -9.86 4.34 -8.06
C VAL A 140 -8.80 4.38 -9.16
N ASP A 141 -9.17 4.06 -10.41
CA ASP A 141 -8.26 4.14 -11.55
C ASP A 141 -7.74 5.57 -11.78
N ALA A 142 -8.59 6.60 -11.60
CA ALA A 142 -8.18 8.00 -11.72
C ALA A 142 -7.18 8.41 -10.63
N ILE A 143 -7.37 7.95 -9.39
CA ILE A 143 -6.45 8.20 -8.27
C ILE A 143 -5.09 7.52 -8.52
N ILE A 144 -5.12 6.25 -8.93
CA ILE A 144 -3.90 5.49 -9.30
C ILE A 144 -3.14 6.22 -10.41
N ALA A 145 -3.82 6.61 -11.48
CA ALA A 145 -3.18 7.30 -12.60
C ALA A 145 -2.61 8.67 -12.19
N ALA A 146 -3.28 9.39 -11.28
CA ALA A 146 -2.76 10.64 -10.74
C ALA A 146 -1.50 10.43 -9.90
N ALA A 147 -1.52 9.41 -9.04
CA ALA A 147 -0.37 9.04 -8.23
C ALA A 147 0.81 8.56 -9.07
N ASP A 148 0.59 7.74 -10.11
CA ASP A 148 1.64 7.30 -11.05
C ASP A 148 2.34 8.50 -11.70
N ARG A 149 1.58 9.52 -12.13
CA ARG A 149 2.15 10.75 -12.70
C ARG A 149 2.98 11.54 -11.70
N VAL A 150 2.55 11.61 -10.44
CA VAL A 150 3.33 12.26 -9.37
C VAL A 150 4.59 11.46 -9.09
N GLY A 151 4.48 10.14 -9.02
CA GLY A 151 5.58 9.21 -8.79
C GLY A 151 6.70 9.37 -9.81
N GLN A 152 6.35 9.40 -11.10
CA GLN A 152 7.30 9.58 -12.20
C GLN A 152 7.99 10.94 -12.20
N ARG A 153 7.36 12.00 -11.67
CA ARG A 153 7.96 13.35 -11.63
C ARG A 153 8.97 13.54 -10.50
N LEU A 154 8.86 12.71 -9.46
CA LEU A 154 9.67 12.82 -8.25
C LEU A 154 10.78 11.76 -8.16
N ALA A 155 10.80 10.80 -9.09
CA ALA A 155 11.82 9.76 -9.22
C ALA A 155 12.97 10.18 -10.15
#